data_AF-A0A7K1J163-F1
#
_entry.id   AF-A0A7K1J163-F1
#
_cell.length_a   1.000
_cell.length_b   1.000
_cell.length_c   1.000
_cell.angle_alpha   90.00
_cell.angle_beta   90.00
_cell.angle_gamma   90.00
#
_symmetry.space_group_name_H-M   'P 1'
#
loop_
_entity.id
_entity.type
_entity.pdbx_description
1 polymer ?
#
loop_
_entity_poly.entity_id
_entity_poly.type
_entity_poly.pdbx_seq_one_letter_code
_entity_poly.pdbx_strand_id
1 'polypeptide(L)' 'MREILDDIDRWRSDGKKVAVARVVKIEGSGPRDPGAAMAVNEDGEVAGSVSGGCVEGAVVSEALAIIGENAPGRMVT' A
#
# COMPACT_ATOMS: atom_id res chain seq x y z
N MET A 1 -3.72 0.16 11.21
CA MET A 1 -4.69 -0.39 10.24
C MET A 1 -6.02 0.36 10.17
N ARG A 2 -6.65 0.77 11.28
CA ARG A 2 -7.81 1.70 11.20
C ARG A 2 -7.47 3.01 10.48
N GLU A 3 -6.22 3.43 10.59
CA GLU A 3 -5.70 4.69 10.02
C GLU A 3 -5.81 4.83 8.50
N ILE A 4 -5.97 3.74 7.73
CA ILE A 4 -6.11 3.80 6.26
C ILE A 4 -7.54 3.55 5.79
N LEU A 5 -8.45 3.16 6.69
CA LEU A 5 -9.81 2.77 6.30
C LEU A 5 -10.62 3.96 5.80
N ASP A 6 -10.52 5.11 6.48
CA ASP A 6 -11.26 6.32 6.11
C ASP A 6 -10.85 6.81 4.70
N ASP A 7 -9.55 6.75 4.36
CA ASP A 7 -9.06 7.10 3.02
C ASP A 7 -9.52 6.08 1.96
N ILE A 8 -9.47 4.78 2.28
CA ILE A 8 -9.95 3.72 1.37
C ILE A 8 -11.45 3.90 1.08
N ASP A 9 -12.25 4.17 2.12
CA ASP A 9 -13.69 4.35 1.98
C ASP A 9 -14.02 5.60 1.19
N ARG A 10 -13.30 6.70 1.40
CA ARG A 10 -13.40 7.92 0.59
C ARG A 10 -13.10 7.62 -0.89
N TRP A 11 -11.94 7.04 -1.18
CA TRP A 11 -11.54 6.74 -2.56
C TRP A 11 -12.49 5.78 -3.26
N ARG A 12 -12.98 4.76 -2.57
CA ARG A 12 -13.98 3.84 -3.12
C ARG A 12 -15.31 4.55 -3.40
N SER A 13 -15.73 5.47 -2.53
CA SER A 13 -16.93 6.29 -2.75
C SER A 13 -16.78 7.22 -3.96
N ASP A 14 -15.55 7.66 -4.24
CA ASP A 14 -15.20 8.43 -5.44
C ASP A 14 -15.04 7.55 -6.70
N GLY A 15 -15.29 6.24 -6.60
CA GLY A 15 -15.17 5.29 -7.71
C GLY A 15 -13.74 4.89 -8.05
N LYS A 16 -12.76 5.24 -7.20
CA LYS A 16 -11.35 4.97 -7.46
C LYS A 16 -10.96 3.53 -7.14
N LYS A 17 -10.09 2.95 -7.95
CA LYS A 17 -9.42 1.68 -7.60
C LYS A 17 -8.37 1.90 -6.52
N VAL A 18 -8.20 0.91 -5.65
CA VAL A 18 -7.27 0.96 -4.52
C VAL A 18 -6.54 -0.37 -4.37
N ALA A 19 -5.23 -0.29 -4.19
CA ALA A 19 -4.37 -1.41 -3.77
C ALA A 19 -3.92 -1.19 -2.33
N VAL A 20 -3.78 -2.28 -1.57
CA VAL A 20 -3.33 -2.27 -0.18
C VAL A 20 -2.09 -3.13 -0.05
N ALA A 21 -1.02 -2.55 0.47
CA ALA A 21 0.21 -3.22 0.82
C ALA A 21 0.31 -3.43 2.33
N ARG A 22 0.91 -4.54 2.74
CA ARG A 22 1.11 -4.89 4.15
C ARG A 22 2.48 -5.52 4.36
N VAL A 23 3.15 -5.14 5.44
CA VAL A 23 4.36 -5.84 5.89
C VAL A 23 3.96 -7.23 6.38
N VAL A 24 4.35 -8.27 5.65
CA VAL A 24 4.02 -9.67 5.99
C VAL A 24 5.14 -10.37 6.77
N LYS A 25 6.38 -9.92 6.59
CA LYS A 25 7.57 -10.47 7.24
C LYS A 25 8.65 -9.38 7.30
N ILE A 26 9.46 -9.43 8.34
CA ILE A 26 10.74 -8.71 8.42
C ILE A 26 11.87 -9.72 8.67
N GLU A 27 13.05 -9.46 8.12
CA GLU A 27 14.26 -10.22 8.42
C GLU A 27 15.23 -9.29 9.16
N GLY A 28 15.63 -9.65 10.38
CA GLY A 28 16.40 -8.76 11.25
C GLY A 28 15.54 -7.64 11.86
N SER A 29 16.11 -6.44 11.96
CA SER A 29 15.41 -5.25 12.47
C SER A 29 14.83 -4.43 11.31
N GLY A 30 13.50 -4.34 11.22
CA GLY A 30 12.79 -3.47 10.29
C GLY A 30 12.25 -2.21 10.98
N PRO A 31 12.02 -1.10 10.25
CA PRO A 31 11.51 0.15 10.84
C PRO A 31 10.03 0.09 11.24
N ARG A 32 9.29 -0.93 10.77
CA ARG A 32 7.88 -1.17 11.09
C ARG A 32 7.66 -2.66 11.32
N ASP A 33 6.80 -2.97 12.28
CA ASP A 33 6.41 -4.34 12.58
C ASP A 33 5.52 -4.95 11.48
N PRO A 34 5.53 -6.29 11.33
CA PRO A 34 4.54 -7.00 10.55
C PRO A 34 3.12 -6.53 10.89
N GLY A 35 2.36 -6.22 9.84
CA GLY A 35 1.02 -5.70 9.96
C GLY A 35 0.88 -4.20 9.68
N ALA A 36 1.98 -3.44 9.65
CA ALA A 36 2.00 -2.10 9.08
C ALA A 36 1.46 -2.12 7.64
N ALA A 37 0.68 -1.11 7.28
CA ALA A 37 -0.12 -1.12 6.06
C ALA A 37 -0.10 0.24 5.37
N MET A 38 -0.22 0.18 4.05
CA MET A 38 -0.24 1.33 3.16
C MET A 38 -1.32 1.07 2.10
N ALA A 39 -2.10 2.09 1.77
CA ALA A 39 -3.06 2.07 0.67
C ALA A 39 -2.61 3.05 -0.40
N VAL A 40 -2.81 2.67 -1.66
CA VAL A 40 -2.50 3.49 -2.84
C VAL A 40 -3.70 3.44 -3.78
N ASN A 41 -4.18 4.59 -4.24
CA ASN A 41 -5.23 4.64 -5.25
C ASN A 41 -4.66 4.77 -6.68
N GLU A 42 -5.53 4.72 -7.68
CA GLU A 42 -5.12 4.78 -9.09
C GLU A 42 -4.51 6.12 -9.52
N ASP A 43 -4.75 7.20 -8.76
CA ASP A 43 -4.14 8.52 -8.98
C ASP A 43 -2.76 8.65 -8.32
N GLY A 44 -2.32 7.63 -7.57
CA GLY A 44 -1.07 7.64 -6.81
C GLY A 44 -1.15 8.34 -5.45
N GLU A 45 -2.34 8.64 -4.95
CA GLU A 45 -2.52 9.11 -3.56
C GLU A 45 -2.21 7.96 -2.59
N VAL A 46 -1.54 8.29 -1.48
CA VAL A 46 -1.03 7.33 -0.50
C VAL A 46 -1.61 7.61 0.90
N ALA A 47 -2.02 6.54 1.59
CA ALA A 47 -2.41 6.57 3.00
C ALA A 47 -1.67 5.49 3.78
N GLY A 48 -1.22 5.79 5.01
CA GLY A 48 -0.44 4.87 5.82
C GLY A 48 1.02 4.72 5.35
N SER A 49 1.70 3.71 5.88
CA SER A 49 3.12 3.46 5.60
C SER A 49 3.52 2.03 5.98
N VAL A 50 4.41 1.43 5.18
CA VAL A 50 4.98 0.09 5.45
C VAL A 50 6.40 0.15 6.01
N SER A 51 7.10 1.27 5.91
CA SER A 51 8.47 1.39 6.43
C SER A 51 8.79 2.78 7.00
N GLY A 52 8.18 3.85 6.49
CA GLY A 52 8.53 5.23 6.80
C GLY A 52 9.76 5.73 6.04
N GLY A 53 10.10 5.11 4.90
CA GLY A 53 11.30 5.47 4.12
C GLY A 53 11.46 4.72 2.79
N CYS A 54 12.69 4.35 2.46
CA CYS A 54 13.17 4.06 1.10
C CYS A 54 12.37 3.03 0.28
N VAL A 55 11.64 2.10 0.90
CA VAL A 55 10.88 1.08 0.17
C VAL A 55 9.46 1.52 -0.23
N GLU A 56 8.99 2.68 0.26
CA GLU A 56 7.65 3.20 -0.07
C GLU A 56 7.49 3.45 -1.57
N GLY A 57 8.50 4.03 -2.23
CA GLY A 57 8.45 4.29 -3.67
C GLY A 57 8.27 3.02 -4.49
N ALA A 58 8.99 1.94 -4.15
CA ALA A 58 8.84 0.66 -4.81
C ALA A 58 7.42 0.11 -4.63
N VAL A 59 6.88 0.17 -3.41
CA VAL A 59 5.52 -0.29 -3.10
C VAL A 59 4.46 0.53 -3.85
N VAL A 60 4.63 1.85 -3.99
CA VAL A 60 3.75 2.71 -4.81
C VAL A 60 3.79 2.29 -6.26
N SER A 61 4.98 2.17 -6.86
CA SER A 61 5.13 1.78 -8.26
C SER A 61 4.46 0.44 -8.55
N GLU A 62 4.65 -0.52 -7.65
CA GLU A 62 4.05 -1.85 -7.72
C GLU A 62 2.53 -1.83 -7.57
N ALA A 63 2.01 -1.03 -6.65
CA ALA A 63 0.58 -0.84 -6.46
C ALA A 63 -0.09 -0.23 -7.70
N LEU A 64 0.52 0.79 -8.31
CA LEU A 64 0.01 1.42 -9.53
C LEU A 64 0.02 0.45 -10.72
N ALA A 65 1.07 -0.34 -10.88
CA ALA A 65 1.13 -1.37 -11.92
C ALA A 65 0.00 -2.41 -11.75
N ILE A 66 -0.20 -2.90 -10.53
CA ILE A 66 -1.28 -3.85 -10.20
C ILE A 66 -2.66 -3.28 -10.55
N ILE A 67 -2.91 -2.02 -10.19
CA ILE A 67 -4.18 -1.35 -10.48
C ILE A 67 -4.40 -1.17 -11.98
N GLY A 68 -3.38 -0.70 -12.71
CA GLY A 68 -3.43 -0.43 -14.14
C GLY A 68 -3.61 -1.69 -14.99
N GLU A 69 -2.93 -2.76 -14.62
CA GLU A 69 -2.98 -4.05 -15.32
C GLU A 69 -4.14 -4.94 -14.84
N ASN A 70 -4.84 -4.55 -13.76
CA ASN A 70 -5.79 -5.41 -13.05
C ASN A 70 -5.18 -6.77 -12.68
N ALA A 71 -3.91 -6.74 -12.24
CA ALA A 71 -3.11 -7.91 -11.94
C ALA A 71 -3.36 -8.42 -10.50
N PRO A 72 -3.04 -9.68 -10.19
CA PRO A 72 -3.05 -10.16 -8.81
C PRO A 72 -1.94 -9.49 -7.97
N GLY A 73 -2.13 -9.46 -6.65
CA GLY A 73 -1.11 -8.97 -5.72
C GLY A 73 0.17 -9.81 -5.74
N ARG A 74 1.32 -9.16 -5.51
CA ARG A 74 2.64 -9.81 -5.46
C ARG A 74 3.49 -9.28 -4.30
N MET A 75 4.51 -10.05 -3.94
CA MET A 75 5.45 -9.68 -2.88
C MET A 75 6.45 -8.64 -3.40
N VAL A 76 6.72 -7.63 -2.59
CA VAL A 76 7.76 -6.62 -2.82
C VAL A 76 8.81 -6.82 -1.74
N THR A 77 10.07 -7.02 -2.14
CA THR A 77 11.21 -7.31 -1.25
C THR A 77 12.34 -6.32 -1.49
#